data_AF-A0A355X4K1-F1
#
_entry.id   AF-A0A355X4K1-F1
#
_cell.length_a   1.000
_cell.length_b   1.000
_cell.length_c   1.000
_cell.angle_alpha   90.00
_cell.angle_beta   90.00
_cell.angle_gamma   90.00
#
_symmetry.space_group_name_H-M   'P 1'
#
loop_
_entity.id
_entity.type
_entity.pdbx_description
1 polymer ?
#
loop_
_entity_poly.entity_id
_entity_poly.type
_entity_poly.pdbx_seq_one_letter_code
_entity_poly.pdbx_strand_id
1 'polypeptide(L)' 'QGDGGWVEFVSLDNNELSLIFRGECSKCLILNRCTQWIEEQIKKDLKKNVKVIAIRKKPYFQDM' A
#
# COMPACT_ATOMS: atom_id res chain seq x y z
N GLN A 1 -9.11 -5.05 7.96
CA GLN A 1 -8.08 -5.93 8.53
C GLN A 1 -8.68 -7.34 8.66
N GLY A 2 -8.68 -8.12 7.59
CA GLY A 2 -9.33 -9.44 7.55
C GLY A 2 -8.64 -10.48 6.64
N ASP A 3 -7.61 -10.06 5.91
CA ASP A 3 -6.93 -10.83 4.85
C ASP A 3 -5.49 -11.21 5.26
N GLY A 4 -5.14 -11.18 6.55
CA GLY A 4 -3.78 -11.50 7.04
C GLY A 4 -2.65 -10.55 6.60
N GLY A 5 -2.97 -9.44 5.93
CA GLY A 5 -2.04 -8.39 5.56
C GLY A 5 -2.40 -7.04 6.16
N TRP A 6 -1.39 -6.17 6.25
CA TRP A 6 -1.52 -4.78 6.69
C TRP A 6 -0.62 -3.87 5.86
N VAL A 7 -0.86 -2.57 5.97
CA VAL A 7 -0.08 -1.54 5.29
C VAL A 7 0.56 -0.62 6.31
N GLU A 8 1.79 -0.20 6.03
CA GLU A 8 2.53 0.79 6.81
C GLU A 8 2.73 2.05 5.97
N PHE A 9 2.43 3.21 6.56
CA PHE A 9 2.73 4.49 5.95
C PHE A 9 4.24 4.75 5.96
N VAL A 10 4.80 5.16 4.83
CA VAL A 10 6.22 5.54 4.73
C VAL A 10 6.36 7.05 4.61
N SER A 11 5.76 7.60 3.57
CA SER A 11 5.87 9.02 3.26
C SER A 11 4.74 9.46 2.33
N LEU A 12 4.46 10.75 2.34
CA LEU A 12 3.64 11.43 1.35
C LEU A 12 4.46 12.60 0.82
N ASP A 13 4.97 12.48 -0.40
CA ASP A 13 5.77 13.52 -1.05
C ASP A 13 5.19 13.82 -2.43
N ASN A 14 4.99 15.09 -2.77
CA ASN A 14 4.49 15.51 -4.10
C ASN A 14 3.28 14.71 -4.63
N ASN A 15 2.30 14.44 -3.75
CA ASN A 15 1.12 13.61 -4.00
C ASN A 15 1.41 12.11 -4.25
N GLU A 16 2.63 11.63 -4.04
CA GLU A 16 2.98 10.21 -4.04
C GLU A 16 2.91 9.66 -2.61
N LEU A 17 1.91 8.82 -2.35
CA LEU A 17 1.70 8.15 -1.08
C LEU A 17 2.41 6.79 -1.09
N SER A 18 3.55 6.71 -0.42
CA SER A 18 4.32 5.48 -0.30
C SER A 18 3.80 4.62 0.85
N LEU A 19 3.33 3.41 0.53
CA LEU A 19 2.82 2.44 1.49
C LEU A 19 3.59 1.12 1.37
N ILE A 20 4.05 0.57 2.50
CA ILE A 20 4.61 -0.78 2.54
C ILE A 20 3.51 -1.78 2.80
N PHE A 21 3.33 -2.73 1.89
CA PHE A 21 2.37 -3.82 2.06
C PHE A 21 3.08 -5.02 2.69
N ARG A 22 2.56 -5.48 3.83
CA ARG A 22 3.10 -6.59 4.65
C ARG A 22 2.11 -7.75 4.73
N GLY A 23 2.58 -8.88 5.26
CA GLY A 23 1.77 -10.10 5.40
C GLY A 23 1.30 -10.61 4.04
N GLU A 24 0.05 -11.06 3.96
CA GLU A 24 -0.53 -11.59 2.71
C GLU A 24 -0.67 -10.52 1.62
N CYS A 25 -0.86 -9.25 2.01
CA CYS A 25 -0.93 -8.14 1.05
C CYS A 25 0.36 -7.99 0.22
N SER A 26 1.52 -8.38 0.77
CA SER A 26 2.81 -8.34 0.06
C SER A 26 2.89 -9.33 -1.11
N LYS A 27 2.12 -10.42 -1.05
CA LYS A 27 2.07 -11.50 -2.05
C LYS A 27 0.82 -11.44 -2.92
N CYS A 28 -0.05 -10.46 -2.68
CA CYS A 28 -1.35 -10.38 -3.33
C CYS A 28 -1.24 -10.03 -4.82
N LEU A 29 -1.85 -10.86 -5.67
CA LEU A 29 -1.89 -10.65 -7.13
C LEU A 29 -2.76 -9.45 -7.51
N ILE A 30 -3.75 -9.10 -6.67
CA ILE A 30 -4.68 -7.98 -6.90
C ILE A 30 -4.25 -6.68 -6.21
N LEU A 31 -2.98 -6.55 -5.83
CA LEU A 31 -2.48 -5.36 -5.12
C LEU A 31 -2.79 -4.06 -5.86
N ASN A 32 -2.70 -4.05 -7.20
CA ASN A 32 -3.04 -2.89 -8.03
C ASN A 32 -4.49 -2.43 -7.84
N ARG A 33 -5.42 -3.38 -7.60
CA ARG A 33 -6.82 -3.05 -7.32
C ARG A 33 -6.98 -2.43 -5.93
N CYS A 34 -6.22 -2.90 -4.95
CA CYS A 34 -6.21 -2.32 -3.61
C CYS A 34 -5.64 -0.91 -3.61
N THR A 35 -4.50 -0.67 -4.28
CA THR A 35 -3.90 0.67 -4.38
C THR A 35 -4.83 1.64 -5.09
N GLN A 36 -5.45 1.22 -6.19
CA GLN A 36 -6.39 2.05 -6.93
C GLN A 36 -7.63 2.40 -6.10
N TRP A 37 -8.12 1.44 -5.31
CA TRP A 37 -9.21 1.72 -4.38
C TRP A 37 -8.81 2.75 -3.31
N ILE A 38 -7.59 2.65 -2.75
CA ILE A 38 -7.05 3.62 -1.79
C ILE A 38 -6.94 5.02 -2.41
N GLU A 39 -6.41 5.14 -3.62
CA GLU A 39 -6.32 6.40 -4.37
C GLU A 39 -7.71 7.05 -4.53
N GLU A 40 -8.71 6.25 -4.93
CA GLU A 40 -10.08 6.72 -5.12
C GLU A 40 -10.76 7.12 -3.80
N GLN A 41 -10.52 6.39 -2.70
CA GLN A 41 -11.02 6.78 -1.38
C GLN A 41 -10.40 8.12 -0.93
N ILE A 42 -9.09 8.29 -1.07
CA ILE A 42 -8.41 9.55 -0.71
C ILE A 42 -8.93 10.70 -1.55
N LYS A 43 -9.17 10.48 -2.84
CA LYS A 43 -9.76 11.49 -3.71
C LYS A 43 -11.19 11.85 -3.31
N LYS A 44 -12.00 10.90 -2.87
CA LYS A 44 -13.37 11.15 -2.41
C LYS A 44 -13.41 11.91 -1.09
N ASP A 45 -12.59 11.49 -0.12
CA ASP A 45 -12.60 12.06 1.23
C ASP A 45 -11.87 13.41 1.30
N LEU A 46 -10.67 13.48 0.70
CA LEU A 46 -9.77 14.62 0.83
C LEU A 46 -9.76 15.54 -0.40
N LYS A 47 -10.46 15.18 -1.49
CA LYS A 47 -10.41 15.87 -2.80
C LYS A 47 -8.98 16.04 -3.32
N LYS A 48 -8.05 15.19 -2.88
CA LYS A 48 -6.64 15.19 -3.30
C LYS A 48 -6.40 14.05 -4.27
N ASN A 49 -5.71 14.37 -5.36
CA ASN A 49 -5.30 13.38 -6.33
C ASN A 49 -3.92 12.86 -5.92
N VAL A 50 -3.88 11.72 -5.24
CA VAL A 50 -2.63 11.07 -4.82
C VAL A 50 -2.37 9.83 -5.65
N LYS A 51 -1.09 9.51 -5.84
CA LYS A 51 -0.63 8.27 -6.46
C LYS A 51 -0.09 7.34 -5.37
N VAL A 52 -0.66 6.15 -5.22
CA VAL A 52 -0.21 5.19 -4.21
C VAL A 52 0.95 4.37 -4.76
N ILE A 53 2.12 4.52 -4.14
CA ILE A 53 3.32 3.73 -4.44
C ILE A 53 3.37 2.54 -3.49
N ALA A 54 3.10 1.35 -4.02
CA ALA A 54 3.12 0.12 -3.24
C ALA A 54 4.53 -0.47 -3.15
N ILE A 55 5.12 -0.43 -1.96
CA ILE A 55 6.41 -1.02 -1.66
C ILE A 55 6.18 -2.43 -1.12
N ARG A 56 6.65 -3.44 -1.86
CA ARG A 56 6.66 -4.84 -1.42
C ARG A 56 8.02 -5.15 -0.81
N LYS A 57 8.12 -5.15 0.52
CA LYS A 57 9.31 -5.71 1.18
C LYS A 57 9.15 -7.22 1.29
N LYS A 58 10.06 -7.98 0.66
CA LYS A 58 10.22 -9.41 0.96
C LYS A 58 10.40 -9.56 2.48
N PRO A 59 9.79 -10.58 3.12
CA PRO A 59 10.11 -10.86 4.51
C PRO A 59 11.63 -11.04 4.60
N TYR A 60 12.27 -10.31 5.51
CA TYR A 60 13.66 -10.55 5.88
C TYR A 60 13.71 -11.90 6.62
N PHE A 61 13.59 -12.99 5.87
CA PHE A 61 13.80 -14.35 6.36
C PHE A 61 14.75 -15.02 5.38
N GLN A 62 15.99 -14.56 5.43
CA GLN A 62 17.18 -15.28 5.00
C GLN A 62 18.37 -14.64 5.74
N ASP A 63 18.34 -14.71 7.07
CA ASP A 63 19.52 -14.55 7.93
C ASP A 63 19.21 -15.16 9.32
N MET A 64 18.92 -16.47 9.33
CA MET A 64 19.15 -17.39 10.45
C MET A 64 19.41 -18.78 9.88
#